data_AF-A0AA89AXK2-F1
#
_entry.id   AF-A0AA89AXK2-F1
#
_cell.length_a   1.000
_cell.length_b   1.000
_cell.length_c   1.000
_cell.angle_alpha   90.00
_cell.angle_beta   90.00
_cell.angle_gamma   90.00
#
_symmetry.space_group_name_H-M   'P 1'
#
loop_
_entity.id
_entity.type
_entity.pdbx_description
1 polymer ?
#
loop_
_entity_poly.entity_id
_entity_poly.type
_entity_poly.pdbx_seq_one_letter_code
_entity_poly.pdbx_strand_id
1 'polypeptide(L)'
;MGMKLFEEMPERNVISCTTMINGLFQYGRVELAEHLFREMPTRDIAAWNAMIHGYFGNKRVEDAVKLFDKMPCRNVISWTSVISGLDQQGRSDEALVLFKQIVGYGVQGTPNTYSCAITACASTLALGLGAGIHGHVIKLNYVTDGYIAASMITFYAKCKQIENSCKIFNEKLHKNLAVWTALLTGYGLNLRHGDALKVFADMNEKGFIIVISTFCDRQVGVESSLVPEYSINDGISTDRKTVKAKLSEALCEVGEYRRNCKRRLIKNNPDFGMKTDWIAA
;
A
#
# COMPACT_ATOMS: atom_id res chain seq x y z
N MET A 1 14.29 -32.44 -3.73
CA MET A 1 15.72 -32.53 -3.38
C MET A 1 15.99 -32.01 -1.97
N GLY A 2 15.55 -30.79 -1.62
CA GLY A 2 15.74 -30.23 -0.25
C GLY A 2 15.19 -31.07 0.91
N MET A 3 13.98 -31.65 0.79
CA MET A 3 13.42 -32.50 1.87
C MET A 3 14.23 -33.78 2.12
N LYS A 4 14.70 -34.45 1.07
CA LYS A 4 15.52 -35.68 1.20
C LYS A 4 16.85 -35.37 1.90
N LEU A 5 17.51 -34.29 1.48
CA LEU A 5 18.75 -33.83 2.12
C LEU A 5 18.54 -33.49 3.59
N PHE A 6 17.41 -32.86 3.93
CA PHE A 6 17.05 -32.53 5.31
C PHE A 6 16.71 -33.78 6.15
N GLU A 7 16.08 -34.78 5.55
CA GLU A 7 15.79 -36.06 6.19
C GLU A 7 17.08 -36.83 6.53
N GLU A 8 18.08 -36.75 5.66
CA GLU A 8 19.40 -37.38 5.81
C GLU A 8 20.35 -36.63 6.77
N MET A 9 19.97 -35.45 7.28
CA MET A 9 20.80 -34.70 8.22
C MET A 9 20.88 -35.39 9.60
N PRO A 10 22.08 -35.73 10.10
CA PRO A 10 22.24 -36.40 11.39
C PRO A 10 21.88 -35.49 12.57
N GLU A 11 22.07 -34.16 12.44
CA GLU A 11 21.63 -33.17 13.43
C GLU A 11 20.87 -32.03 12.74
N ARG A 12 19.60 -31.86 13.11
CA ARG A 12 18.76 -30.75 12.64
C ARG A 12 18.82 -29.63 13.67
N ASN A 13 19.34 -28.48 13.26
CA ASN A 13 19.35 -27.27 14.09
C ASN A 13 18.24 -26.29 13.66
N VAL A 14 17.98 -25.28 14.50
CA VAL A 14 16.88 -24.33 14.33
C VAL A 14 16.92 -23.60 12.98
N ILE A 15 18.11 -23.30 12.46
CA ILE A 15 18.31 -22.63 11.16
C ILE A 15 17.91 -23.55 10.00
N SER A 16 18.31 -24.81 10.06
CA SER A 16 17.94 -25.81 9.04
C SER A 16 16.42 -26.00 8.98
N CYS A 17 15.76 -26.14 10.14
CA CYS A 17 14.31 -26.26 10.22
C CYS A 17 13.60 -24.99 9.71
N THR A 18 14.08 -23.80 10.08
CA THR A 18 13.48 -22.52 9.64
C THR A 18 13.59 -22.35 8.13
N THR A 19 14.74 -22.72 7.54
CA THR A 19 14.93 -22.70 6.08
C THR A 19 13.96 -23.66 5.39
N MET A 20 13.80 -24.86 5.93
CA MET A 20 12.86 -25.84 5.38
C MET A 20 11.41 -25.40 5.51
N ILE A 21 11.01 -24.82 6.65
CA ILE A 21 9.67 -24.25 6.85
C ILE A 21 9.39 -23.19 5.78
N ASN A 22 10.30 -22.25 5.56
CA ASN A 22 10.15 -21.22 4.53
C ASN A 22 10.00 -21.83 3.13
N GLY A 23 10.83 -22.82 2.79
CA GLY A 23 10.72 -23.54 1.51
C GLY A 23 9.39 -24.27 1.35
N LEU A 24 8.90 -24.94 2.40
CA LEU A 24 7.63 -25.66 2.37
C LEU A 24 6.45 -24.71 2.15
N PHE A 25 6.44 -23.55 2.81
CA PHE A 25 5.43 -22.52 2.58
C PHE A 25 5.47 -21.92 1.17
N GLN A 26 6.65 -21.76 0.56
CA GLN A 26 6.78 -21.29 -0.83
C GLN A 26 6.11 -22.25 -1.83
N TYR A 27 6.13 -23.55 -1.55
CA TYR A 27 5.48 -24.58 -2.39
C TYR A 27 4.07 -24.94 -1.93
N GLY A 28 3.47 -24.18 -1.01
CA GLY A 28 2.11 -24.42 -0.50
C GLY A 28 1.96 -25.69 0.34
N ARG A 29 3.06 -26.32 0.78
CA ARG A 29 3.05 -27.53 1.60
C ARG A 29 2.90 -27.20 3.08
N VAL A 30 1.80 -26.54 3.43
CA VAL A 30 1.60 -25.97 4.77
C VAL A 30 1.55 -27.04 5.86
N GLU A 31 0.89 -28.17 5.60
CA GLU A 31 0.73 -29.25 6.58
C GLU A 31 2.08 -29.85 6.96
N LEU A 32 3.00 -29.96 6.01
CA LEU A 32 4.34 -30.46 6.24
C LEU A 32 5.19 -29.44 7.02
N ALA A 33 5.00 -28.15 6.76
CA ALA A 33 5.65 -27.09 7.54
C ALA A 33 5.17 -27.10 9.00
N GLU A 34 3.86 -27.30 9.23
CA GLU A 34 3.30 -27.46 10.58
C GLU A 34 3.83 -28.68 11.30
N HIS A 35 3.90 -29.82 10.60
CA HIS A 35 4.46 -31.05 11.16
C HIS A 35 5.92 -30.84 11.57
N LEU A 36 6.74 -30.30 10.66
CA LEU A 36 8.14 -29.99 10.93
C LEU A 36 8.29 -29.03 12.12
N PHE A 37 7.48 -27.98 12.19
CA PHE A 37 7.48 -27.04 13.31
C PHE A 37 7.13 -27.72 14.65
N ARG A 38 6.21 -28.68 14.66
CA ARG A 38 5.87 -29.46 15.87
C ARG A 38 7.02 -30.38 16.28
N GLU A 39 7.75 -30.97 15.34
CA GLU A 39 8.88 -31.86 15.62
C GLU A 39 10.17 -31.13 16.05
N MET A 40 10.25 -29.80 15.87
CA MET A 40 11.43 -29.04 16.28
C MET A 40 11.72 -29.22 17.78
N PRO A 41 12.95 -29.64 18.16
CA PRO A 41 13.33 -29.81 19.57
C PRO A 41 13.26 -28.51 20.36
N THR A 42 13.65 -27.40 19.73
CA THR A 42 13.54 -26.04 20.28
C THR A 42 13.01 -25.10 19.21
N ARG A 43 12.05 -24.24 19.57
CA ARG A 43 11.43 -23.26 18.67
C ARG A 43 11.80 -21.87 19.14
N ASP A 44 12.78 -21.27 18.48
CA ASP A 44 13.16 -19.89 18.74
C ASP A 44 12.21 -18.90 18.06
N ILE A 45 12.35 -17.63 18.37
CA ILE A 45 11.52 -16.55 17.83
C ILE A 45 11.53 -16.54 16.29
N ALA A 46 12.65 -16.92 15.65
CA ALA A 46 12.76 -16.96 14.20
C ALA A 46 11.86 -18.03 13.58
N ALA A 47 11.81 -19.24 14.16
CA ALA A 47 10.92 -20.31 13.71
C ALA A 47 9.44 -19.92 13.82
N TRP A 48 9.04 -19.26 14.93
CA TRP A 48 7.67 -18.75 15.09
C TRP A 48 7.34 -17.68 14.04
N ASN A 49 8.24 -16.72 13.81
CA ASN A 49 8.04 -15.67 12.81
C ASN A 49 7.97 -16.23 11.38
N ALA A 50 8.77 -17.26 11.06
CA ALA A 50 8.74 -17.94 9.77
C ALA A 50 7.38 -18.62 9.53
N MET A 51 6.83 -19.30 10.54
CA MET A 51 5.48 -19.88 10.45
C MET A 51 4.40 -18.83 10.25
N ILE A 52 4.43 -17.74 11.01
CA ILE A 52 3.47 -16.62 10.87
C ILE A 52 3.53 -16.05 9.45
N HIS A 53 4.73 -15.74 8.96
CA HIS A 53 4.91 -15.21 7.61
C HIS A 53 4.42 -16.19 6.54
N GLY A 54 4.73 -17.48 6.70
CA GLY A 54 4.30 -18.54 5.80
C GLY A 54 2.77 -18.67 5.71
N TYR A 55 2.07 -18.58 6.84
CA TYR A 55 0.62 -18.60 6.88
C TYR A 55 -0.01 -17.41 6.14
N PHE A 56 0.50 -16.19 6.35
CA PHE A 56 0.02 -15.02 5.60
C PHE A 56 0.27 -15.16 4.09
N GLY A 57 1.43 -15.68 3.69
CA GLY A 57 1.75 -15.94 2.27
C GLY A 57 0.81 -16.98 1.63
N ASN A 58 0.26 -17.89 2.42
CA ASN A 58 -0.68 -18.93 1.98
C ASN A 58 -2.15 -18.59 2.29
N LYS A 59 -2.46 -17.32 2.59
CA LYS A 59 -3.82 -16.82 2.88
C LYS A 59 -4.51 -17.51 4.07
N ARG A 60 -3.75 -18.18 4.96
CA ARG A 60 -4.26 -18.81 6.20
C ARG A 60 -4.18 -17.83 7.36
N VAL A 61 -4.94 -16.74 7.27
CA VAL A 61 -4.81 -15.58 8.17
C VAL A 61 -5.16 -15.94 9.61
N GLU A 62 -6.22 -16.70 9.81
CA GLU A 62 -6.71 -17.13 11.13
C GLU A 62 -5.67 -17.97 11.86
N ASP A 63 -4.94 -18.81 11.13
CA ASP A 63 -3.90 -19.66 11.71
C ASP A 63 -2.66 -18.83 12.08
N ALA A 64 -2.33 -17.82 11.28
CA ALA A 64 -1.25 -16.88 11.61
C ALA A 64 -1.54 -16.12 12.91
N VAL A 65 -2.76 -15.60 13.07
CA VAL A 65 -3.20 -14.88 14.28
C VAL A 65 -3.23 -15.82 15.49
N LYS A 66 -3.82 -17.01 15.36
CA LYS A 66 -3.83 -18.02 16.43
C LYS A 66 -2.42 -18.43 16.84
N LEU A 67 -1.49 -18.54 15.90
CA LEU A 67 -0.11 -18.90 16.20
C LEU A 67 0.60 -17.77 16.94
N PHE A 68 0.37 -16.52 16.53
CA PHE A 68 0.89 -15.34 17.23
C PHE A 68 0.37 -15.25 18.67
N ASP A 69 -0.90 -15.56 18.90
CA ASP A 69 -1.50 -15.60 20.24
C ASP A 69 -0.85 -16.65 21.14
N LYS A 70 -0.42 -17.79 20.56
CA LYS A 70 0.28 -18.88 21.27
C LYS A 70 1.78 -18.64 21.45
N MET A 71 2.35 -17.62 20.81
CA MET A 71 3.79 -17.37 20.84
C MET A 71 4.24 -16.96 22.26
N PRO A 72 5.19 -17.68 22.88
CA PRO A 72 5.56 -17.46 24.28
C PRO A 72 6.31 -16.14 24.51
N CYS A 73 7.15 -15.74 23.54
CA CYS A 73 7.91 -14.50 23.57
C CYS A 73 7.75 -13.80 22.22
N ARG A 74 7.35 -12.52 22.22
CA ARG A 74 7.15 -11.72 21.00
C ARG A 74 8.17 -10.59 20.96
N ASN A 75 8.83 -10.41 19.83
CA ASN A 75 9.69 -9.26 19.59
C ASN A 75 9.06 -8.32 18.56
N VAL A 76 9.74 -7.20 18.25
CA VAL A 76 9.27 -6.23 17.26
C VAL A 76 8.99 -6.87 15.89
N ILE A 77 9.76 -7.89 15.50
CA ILE A 77 9.58 -8.61 14.23
C ILE A 77 8.27 -9.38 14.27
N SER A 78 7.97 -10.12 15.34
CA SER A 78 6.71 -10.86 15.51
C SER A 78 5.50 -9.95 15.35
N TRP A 79 5.50 -8.80 16.03
CA TRP A 79 4.43 -7.80 15.90
C TRP A 79 4.33 -7.23 14.49
N THR A 80 5.46 -6.87 13.91
CA THR A 80 5.52 -6.28 12.56
C THR A 80 4.97 -7.25 11.52
N SER A 81 5.34 -8.53 11.59
CA SER A 81 4.88 -9.57 10.65
C SER A 81 3.37 -9.74 10.66
N VAL A 82 2.74 -9.75 11.84
CA VAL A 82 1.28 -9.90 11.94
C VAL A 82 0.55 -8.63 11.52
N ILE A 83 1.02 -7.45 11.95
CA ILE A 83 0.43 -6.17 11.55
C ILE A 83 0.50 -5.99 10.03
N SER A 84 1.66 -6.25 9.42
CA SER A 84 1.81 -6.15 7.97
C SER A 84 1.00 -7.21 7.22
N GLY A 85 0.98 -8.44 7.75
CA GLY A 85 0.21 -9.53 7.15
C GLY A 85 -1.30 -9.24 7.16
N LEU A 86 -1.84 -8.71 8.26
CA LEU A 86 -3.25 -8.32 8.34
C LEU A 86 -3.60 -7.18 7.39
N ASP A 87 -2.75 -6.14 7.33
CA ASP A 87 -2.98 -5.00 6.42
C ASP A 87 -2.96 -5.44 4.95
N GLN A 88 -2.02 -6.29 4.56
CA GLN A 88 -1.95 -6.85 3.19
C GLN A 88 -3.17 -7.70 2.80
N GLN A 89 -3.82 -8.33 3.79
CA GLN A 89 -5.03 -9.13 3.59
C GLN A 89 -6.31 -8.30 3.75
N GLY A 90 -6.19 -6.97 3.88
CA GLY A 90 -7.32 -6.05 4.01
C GLY A 90 -7.99 -6.04 5.38
N ARG A 91 -7.42 -6.71 6.39
CA ARG A 91 -7.91 -6.74 7.78
C ARG A 91 -7.38 -5.54 8.58
N SER A 92 -7.60 -4.34 8.05
CA SER A 92 -7.01 -3.11 8.59
C SER A 92 -7.44 -2.80 10.03
N ASP A 93 -8.69 -3.09 10.42
CA ASP A 93 -9.14 -2.86 11.80
C ASP A 93 -8.35 -3.69 12.82
N GLU A 94 -8.11 -4.97 12.52
CA GLU A 94 -7.34 -5.86 13.38
C GLU A 94 -5.86 -5.47 13.42
N ALA A 95 -5.31 -5.05 12.28
CA ALA A 95 -3.95 -4.50 12.22
C ALA A 95 -3.80 -3.28 13.15
N LEU A 96 -4.80 -2.40 13.21
CA LEU A 96 -4.80 -1.24 14.11
C LEU A 96 -4.97 -1.61 15.59
N VAL A 97 -5.75 -2.66 15.89
CA VAL A 97 -5.84 -3.20 17.27
C VAL A 97 -4.48 -3.71 17.72
N LEU A 98 -3.79 -4.52 16.91
CA LEU A 98 -2.44 -5.00 17.23
C LEU A 98 -1.42 -3.87 17.29
N PHE A 99 -1.55 -2.84 16.44
CA PHE A 99 -0.69 -1.67 16.49
C PHE A 99 -0.85 -0.90 17.82
N LYS A 100 -2.08 -0.75 18.33
CA LYS A 100 -2.29 -0.14 19.65
C LYS A 100 -1.67 -0.98 20.77
N GLN A 101 -1.73 -2.31 20.65
CA GLN A 101 -1.13 -3.22 21.63
C GLN A 101 0.40 -3.12 21.65
N ILE A 102 1.09 -3.18 20.50
CA ILE A 102 2.57 -3.06 20.46
C ILE A 102 3.03 -1.73 21.09
N VAL A 103 2.33 -0.63 20.83
CA VAL A 103 2.61 0.68 21.45
C VAL A 103 2.32 0.65 22.94
N GLY A 104 1.21 0.05 23.37
CA GLY A 104 0.84 -0.09 24.79
C GLY A 104 1.83 -0.93 25.61
N TYR A 105 2.49 -1.91 24.98
CA TYR A 105 3.59 -2.67 25.58
C TYR A 105 4.93 -1.92 25.58
N GLY A 106 5.00 -0.70 25.04
CA GLY A 106 6.23 0.07 24.95
C GLY A 106 7.24 -0.48 23.95
N VAL A 107 6.83 -1.40 23.08
CA VAL A 107 7.71 -1.96 22.03
C VAL A 107 7.76 -0.96 20.87
N GLN A 108 8.94 -0.40 20.61
CA GLN A 108 9.10 0.54 19.51
C GLN A 108 8.98 -0.20 18.16
N GLY A 109 7.93 0.14 17.40
CA GLY A 109 7.73 -0.37 16.05
C GLY A 109 8.85 0.07 15.09
N THR A 110 9.04 -0.72 14.03
CA THR A 110 9.93 -0.37 12.91
C THR A 110 9.25 0.60 11.95
N PRO A 111 9.99 1.27 11.04
CA PRO A 111 9.40 2.07 9.95
C PRO A 111 8.28 1.33 9.19
N ASN A 112 8.46 0.04 8.92
CA ASN A 112 7.45 -0.79 8.26
C ASN A 112 6.18 -0.94 9.12
N THR A 113 6.32 -1.16 10.42
CA THR A 113 5.19 -1.24 11.37
C THR A 113 4.33 0.02 11.32
N TYR A 114 4.97 1.20 11.31
CA TYR A 114 4.28 2.47 11.21
C TYR A 114 3.63 2.66 9.83
N SER A 115 4.32 2.30 8.75
CA SER A 115 3.75 2.35 7.39
C SER A 115 2.46 1.54 7.29
N CYS A 116 2.47 0.28 7.77
CA CYS A 116 1.29 -0.59 7.79
C CYS A 116 0.15 -0.03 8.65
N ALA A 117 0.46 0.62 9.78
CA ALA A 117 -0.56 1.25 10.60
C ALA A 117 -1.18 2.48 9.93
N ILE A 118 -0.37 3.26 9.18
CA ILE A 118 -0.84 4.42 8.41
C ILE A 118 -1.72 3.98 7.25
N THR A 119 -1.32 2.95 6.50
CA THR A 119 -2.12 2.38 5.40
C THR A 119 -3.43 1.81 5.93
N ALA A 120 -3.40 1.11 7.06
CA ALA A 120 -4.60 0.62 7.73
C ALA A 120 -5.52 1.78 8.17
N CYS A 121 -4.99 2.87 8.74
CA CYS A 121 -5.77 4.08 9.04
C CYS A 121 -6.37 4.73 7.78
N ALA A 122 -5.66 4.67 6.66
CA ALA A 122 -6.14 5.18 5.38
C ALA A 122 -7.30 4.35 4.83
N SER A 123 -7.31 3.04 5.07
CA SER A 123 -8.39 2.13 4.67
C SER A 123 -9.63 2.27 5.56
N THR A 124 -9.45 2.49 6.87
CA THR A 124 -10.55 2.64 7.84
C THR A 124 -10.99 4.09 8.05
N LEU A 125 -10.32 5.05 7.39
CA LEU A 125 -10.53 6.49 7.55
C LEU A 125 -10.38 6.97 9.00
N ALA A 126 -9.53 6.30 9.79
CA ALA A 126 -9.30 6.56 11.20
C ALA A 126 -8.41 7.80 11.42
N LEU A 127 -8.93 9.00 11.11
CA LEU A 127 -8.18 10.26 11.11
C LEU A 127 -7.48 10.55 12.45
N GLY A 128 -8.18 10.35 13.57
CA GLY A 128 -7.63 10.62 14.90
C GLY A 128 -6.43 9.74 15.25
N LEU A 129 -6.52 8.44 14.95
CA LEU A 129 -5.42 7.49 15.19
C LEU A 129 -4.24 7.79 14.26
N GLY A 130 -4.49 7.99 12.96
CA GLY A 130 -3.43 8.28 12.00
C GLY A 130 -2.72 9.61 12.28
N ALA A 131 -3.43 10.64 12.77
CA ALA A 131 -2.80 11.87 13.24
C ALA A 131 -1.91 11.65 14.48
N GLY A 132 -2.35 10.80 15.42
CA GLY A 132 -1.52 10.38 16.55
C GLY A 132 -0.27 9.61 16.12
N ILE A 133 -0.40 8.74 15.11
CA ILE A 133 0.73 8.02 14.51
C ILE A 133 1.69 9.00 13.83
N HIS A 134 1.19 10.02 13.15
CA HIS A 134 2.02 11.06 12.54
C HIS A 134 2.89 11.80 13.56
N GLY A 135 2.34 12.13 14.72
CA GLY A 135 3.14 12.67 15.83
C GLY A 135 4.29 11.75 16.25
N HIS A 136 4.06 10.44 16.34
CA HIS A 136 5.11 9.46 16.66
C HIS A 136 6.17 9.35 15.56
N VAL A 137 5.75 9.32 14.30
CA VAL A 137 6.66 9.28 13.13
C VAL A 137 7.59 10.48 13.10
N ILE A 138 7.09 11.68 13.43
CA ILE A 138 7.93 12.89 13.55
C ILE A 138 8.91 12.74 14.71
N LYS A 139 8.43 12.36 15.90
CA LYS A 139 9.29 12.19 17.10
C LYS A 139 10.42 11.18 16.91
N LEU A 140 10.16 10.10 16.17
CA LEU A 140 11.14 9.06 15.84
C LEU A 140 11.99 9.38 14.62
N ASN A 141 11.78 10.53 13.98
CA ASN A 141 12.43 10.95 12.74
C ASN A 141 12.24 9.94 11.56
N TYR A 142 11.14 9.19 11.56
CA TYR A 142 10.80 8.26 10.48
C TYR A 142 10.23 8.95 9.24
N VAL A 143 9.87 10.22 9.34
CA VAL A 143 9.35 11.04 8.22
C VAL A 143 10.38 11.24 7.09
N THR A 144 11.67 10.92 7.30
CA THR A 144 12.69 10.94 6.24
C THR A 144 12.55 9.75 5.28
N ASP A 145 11.85 8.70 5.68
CA ASP A 145 11.57 7.54 4.83
C ASP A 145 10.50 7.90 3.80
N GLY A 146 10.85 7.83 2.51
CA GLY A 146 9.94 8.17 1.41
C GLY A 146 8.70 7.28 1.34
N TYR A 147 8.78 6.02 1.78
CA TYR A 147 7.61 5.14 1.83
C TYR A 147 6.63 5.59 2.91
N ILE A 148 7.14 5.98 4.10
CA ILE A 148 6.28 6.50 5.18
C ILE A 148 5.64 7.82 4.75
N ALA A 149 6.42 8.72 4.12
CA ALA A 149 5.89 9.97 3.59
C ALA A 149 4.78 9.74 2.55
N ALA A 150 4.96 8.81 1.61
CA ALA A 150 3.94 8.43 0.63
C ALA A 150 2.68 7.84 1.29
N SER A 151 2.85 6.95 2.28
CA SER A 151 1.75 6.39 3.07
C SER A 151 0.96 7.49 3.82
N MET A 152 1.64 8.47 4.41
CA MET A 152 1.00 9.60 5.10
C MET A 152 0.23 10.53 4.16
N ILE A 153 0.83 10.87 3.01
CA ILE A 153 0.18 11.67 1.98
C ILE A 153 -1.11 11.00 1.53
N THR A 154 -1.06 9.69 1.27
CA THR A 154 -2.21 8.89 0.87
C THR A 154 -3.27 8.84 1.98
N PHE A 155 -2.86 8.64 3.22
CA PHE A 155 -3.74 8.63 4.40
C PHE A 155 -4.52 9.95 4.55
N TYR A 156 -3.83 11.08 4.58
CA TYR A 156 -4.47 12.38 4.73
C TYR A 156 -5.37 12.70 3.54
N ALA A 157 -4.96 12.33 2.32
CA ALA A 157 -5.77 12.56 1.14
C ALA A 157 -7.07 11.72 1.16
N LYS A 158 -7.00 10.44 1.57
CA LYS A 158 -8.19 9.60 1.76
C LYS A 158 -9.12 10.15 2.84
N CYS A 159 -8.56 10.72 3.90
CA CYS A 159 -9.33 11.37 4.98
C CYS A 159 -9.81 12.79 4.62
N LYS A 160 -9.74 13.21 3.35
CA LYS A 160 -10.16 14.54 2.87
C LYS A 160 -9.41 15.71 3.53
N GLN A 161 -8.17 15.49 3.93
CA GLN A 161 -7.26 16.47 4.54
C GLN A 161 -6.08 16.75 3.59
N ILE A 162 -6.38 17.14 2.34
CA ILE A 162 -5.37 17.28 1.28
C ILE A 162 -4.31 18.33 1.61
N GLU A 163 -4.65 19.35 2.41
CA GLU A 163 -3.74 20.38 2.88
C GLU A 163 -2.61 19.79 3.73
N ASN A 164 -2.91 18.78 4.57
CA ASN A 164 -1.89 18.10 5.37
C ASN A 164 -1.00 17.21 4.50
N SER A 165 -1.56 16.57 3.47
CA SER A 165 -0.76 15.87 2.45
C SER A 165 0.23 16.83 1.77
N CYS A 166 -0.20 18.04 1.42
CA CYS A 166 0.66 19.05 0.81
C CYS A 166 1.77 19.53 1.77
N LYS A 167 1.48 19.71 3.06
CA LYS A 167 2.51 20.06 4.07
C LYS A 167 3.61 19.02 4.13
N ILE A 168 3.24 17.74 4.26
CA ILE A 168 4.21 16.63 4.30
C ILE A 168 5.05 16.58 3.03
N PHE A 169 4.43 16.80 1.88
CA PHE A 169 5.13 16.85 0.59
C PHE A 169 6.14 18.02 0.49
N ASN A 170 5.78 19.19 1.03
CA ASN A 170 6.60 20.39 0.96
C ASN A 170 7.74 20.42 1.99
N GLU A 171 7.57 19.74 3.13
CA GLU A 171 8.56 19.70 4.21
C GLU A 171 9.83 18.89 3.87
N LYS A 172 9.89 18.14 2.75
CA LYS A 172 11.01 17.22 2.44
C LYS A 172 11.54 17.32 1.00
N LEU A 173 12.87 17.21 0.88
CA LEU A 173 13.68 17.39 -0.35
C LEU A 173 13.86 16.10 -1.19
N HIS A 174 13.42 14.93 -0.70
CA HIS A 174 13.61 13.65 -1.38
C HIS A 174 12.35 13.25 -2.12
N LYS A 175 12.11 13.89 -3.27
CA LYS A 175 10.89 13.65 -4.05
C LYS A 175 11.04 12.42 -4.94
N ASN A 176 11.19 11.26 -4.32
CA ASN A 176 11.16 9.99 -5.04
C ASN A 176 9.79 9.79 -5.73
N LEU A 177 9.75 8.88 -6.70
CA LEU A 177 8.55 8.64 -7.51
C LEU A 177 7.31 8.32 -6.67
N ALA A 178 7.47 7.54 -5.59
CA ALA A 178 6.38 7.14 -4.72
C ALA A 178 5.67 8.31 -4.02
N VAL A 179 6.42 9.32 -3.58
CA VAL A 179 5.88 10.51 -2.91
C VAL A 179 5.07 11.38 -3.88
N TRP A 180 5.55 11.53 -5.12
CA TRP A 180 4.81 12.26 -6.15
C TRP A 180 3.52 11.55 -6.57
N THR A 181 3.58 10.24 -6.81
CA THR A 181 2.40 9.46 -7.21
C THR A 181 1.36 9.45 -6.11
N ALA A 182 1.78 9.40 -4.84
CA ALA A 182 0.88 9.55 -3.69
C ALA A 182 0.18 10.91 -3.68
N LEU A 183 0.89 12.01 -3.95
CA LEU A 183 0.28 13.35 -3.97
C LEU A 183 -0.68 13.53 -5.17
N LEU A 184 -0.30 13.06 -6.35
CA LEU A 184 -1.16 13.07 -7.54
C LEU A 184 -2.43 12.27 -7.33
N THR A 185 -2.31 11.05 -6.78
CA THR A 185 -3.44 10.22 -6.36
C THR A 185 -4.30 10.98 -5.35
N GLY A 186 -3.67 11.65 -4.39
CA GLY A 186 -4.35 12.44 -3.38
C GLY A 186 -5.20 13.57 -3.95
N TYR A 187 -4.68 14.33 -4.92
CA TYR A 187 -5.46 15.37 -5.61
C TYR A 187 -6.60 14.78 -6.44
N GLY A 188 -6.38 13.63 -7.10
CA GLY A 188 -7.44 12.91 -7.81
C GLY A 188 -8.61 12.50 -6.91
N LEU A 189 -8.31 11.97 -5.72
CA LEU A 189 -9.30 11.60 -4.70
C LEU A 189 -10.06 12.80 -4.10
N ASN A 190 -9.48 14.00 -4.19
CA ASN A 190 -10.05 15.23 -3.64
C ASN A 190 -10.60 16.18 -4.72
N LEU A 191 -10.74 15.71 -5.97
CA LEU A 191 -11.28 16.46 -7.11
C LEU A 191 -10.52 17.76 -7.43
N ARG A 192 -9.24 17.85 -7.04
CA ARG A 192 -8.36 19.00 -7.28
C ARG A 192 -7.51 18.80 -8.53
N HIS A 193 -8.18 18.50 -9.65
CA HIS A 193 -7.51 18.14 -10.91
C HIS A 193 -6.56 19.21 -11.43
N GLY A 194 -6.88 20.50 -11.23
CA GLY A 194 -6.01 21.61 -11.64
C GLY A 194 -4.68 21.62 -10.90
N ASP A 195 -4.67 21.30 -9.61
CA ASP A 195 -3.44 21.23 -8.82
C ASP A 195 -2.66 19.94 -9.10
N ALA A 196 -3.35 18.85 -9.42
CA ALA A 196 -2.71 17.62 -9.92
C ALA A 196 -1.89 17.88 -11.18
N LEU A 197 -2.43 18.64 -12.15
CA LEU A 197 -1.72 18.99 -13.38
C LEU A 197 -0.49 19.86 -13.13
N LYS A 198 -0.57 20.82 -12.20
CA LYS A 198 0.59 21.65 -11.80
C LYS A 198 1.70 20.79 -11.20
N VAL A 199 1.35 19.88 -10.30
CA VAL A 199 2.30 18.97 -9.66
C VAL A 199 2.90 17.98 -10.65
N PHE A 200 2.10 17.48 -11.60
CA PHE A 200 2.59 16.63 -12.69
C PHE A 200 3.58 17.35 -13.61
N ALA A 201 3.33 18.64 -13.90
CA ALA A 201 4.28 19.45 -14.67
C ALA A 201 5.61 19.63 -13.91
N ASP A 202 5.57 20.00 -12.62
CA ASP A 202 6.76 20.16 -11.77
C ASP A 202 7.56 18.85 -11.64
N MET A 203 6.86 17.72 -11.58
CA MET A 203 7.47 16.39 -11.54
C MET A 203 8.26 16.07 -12.84
N ASN A 204 7.67 16.35 -14.00
CA ASN A 204 8.32 16.15 -15.30
C ASN A 204 9.52 17.10 -15.49
N GLU A 205 9.41 18.35 -15.04
CA GLU A 205 10.53 19.31 -15.07
C GLU A 205 11.72 18.84 -14.22
N LYS A 206 11.46 18.06 -13.16
CA LYS A 206 12.48 17.46 -12.30
C LYS A 206 12.99 16.10 -12.79
N GLY A 207 12.60 15.67 -13.99
CA GLY A 207 13.12 14.47 -14.64
C GLY A 207 12.51 13.15 -14.18
N PHE A 208 11.38 13.17 -13.46
CA PHE A 208 10.66 11.95 -13.10
C PHE A 208 9.64 11.60 -14.20
N ILE A 209 9.89 10.53 -14.96
CA ILE A 209 8.99 10.04 -16.02
C ILE A 209 7.94 9.11 -15.41
N ILE A 210 6.64 9.36 -15.64
CA ILE A 210 5.54 8.48 -15.21
C ILE A 210 5.07 7.57 -16.36
N VAL A 211 4.88 6.28 -16.06
CA VAL A 211 4.08 5.35 -16.86
C VAL A 211 2.59 5.59 -16.56
N ILE A 212 1.82 5.92 -17.59
CA ILE A 212 0.46 6.49 -17.53
C ILE A 212 -0.61 5.56 -16.90
N SER A 213 -0.31 4.27 -16.67
CA SER A 213 -1.28 3.28 -16.15
C SER A 213 -1.78 3.55 -14.72
N THR A 214 -0.99 4.24 -13.88
CA THR A 214 -1.37 4.47 -12.46
C THR A 214 -2.62 5.34 -12.31
N PHE A 215 -2.95 6.15 -13.32
CA PHE A 215 -4.11 7.04 -13.29
C PHE A 215 -5.41 6.35 -13.74
N CYS A 216 -5.32 5.37 -14.66
CA CYS A 216 -6.50 4.73 -15.24
C CYS A 216 -7.00 3.52 -14.45
N ASP A 217 -6.12 2.68 -13.91
CA ASP A 217 -6.52 1.36 -13.36
C ASP A 217 -7.31 1.44 -12.05
N ARG A 218 -7.21 2.54 -11.28
CA ARG A 218 -7.73 2.58 -9.90
C ARG A 218 -9.04 3.36 -9.72
N GLN A 219 -9.51 4.09 -10.73
CA GLN A 219 -10.79 4.83 -10.64
C GLN A 219 -11.91 4.25 -11.50
N VAL A 220 -11.60 3.38 -12.45
CA VAL A 220 -12.58 2.90 -13.42
C VAL A 220 -12.48 1.38 -13.44
N GLY A 221 -13.50 0.68 -12.94
CA GLY A 221 -13.64 -0.77 -13.08
C GLY A 221 -13.87 -1.15 -14.55
N VAL A 222 -12.87 -0.92 -15.39
CA VAL A 222 -12.85 -1.28 -16.81
C VAL A 222 -12.14 -2.63 -16.90
N GLU A 223 -12.80 -3.59 -17.54
CA GLU A 223 -12.17 -4.84 -17.91
C GLU A 223 -10.89 -4.57 -18.72
N SER A 224 -9.85 -5.35 -18.45
CA SER A 224 -8.50 -5.31 -19.03
C SER A 224 -8.44 -5.39 -20.57
N SER A 225 -9.57 -5.48 -21.28
CA SER A 225 -9.68 -5.73 -22.72
C SER A 225 -9.81 -4.48 -23.60
N LEU A 226 -9.89 -3.27 -23.02
CA LEU A 226 -10.06 -2.01 -23.77
C LEU A 226 -8.92 -1.01 -23.63
N VAL A 227 -7.83 -1.36 -22.93
CA VAL A 227 -6.64 -0.51 -22.84
C VAL A 227 -5.66 -0.94 -23.93
N PRO A 228 -5.31 -0.08 -24.92
CA PRO A 228 -4.25 -0.41 -25.85
C PRO A 228 -2.94 -0.54 -25.06
N GLU A 229 -2.26 -1.67 -25.18
CA GLU A 229 -0.91 -1.86 -24.65
C GLU A 229 0.04 -0.83 -25.31
N TYR A 230 0.19 0.34 -24.70
CA TYR A 230 1.25 1.28 -25.08
C TYR A 230 2.53 0.91 -24.32
N SER A 231 3.17 -0.16 -24.78
CA SER A 231 4.59 -0.37 -24.56
C SER A 231 5.34 0.66 -25.41
N ILE A 232 5.92 1.69 -24.79
CA ILE A 232 6.88 2.56 -25.47
C ILE A 232 8.25 1.85 -25.40
N ASN A 233 8.33 0.71 -26.07
CA ASN A 233 9.58 0.14 -26.54
C ASN A 233 9.81 0.71 -27.93
N ASP A 234 10.33 1.93 -28.01
CA ASP A 234 11.30 2.33 -29.02
C ASP A 234 11.77 3.76 -28.73
N GLY A 235 13.07 3.96 -28.92
CA GLY A 235 13.80 5.14 -28.45
C GLY A 235 13.23 6.47 -28.92
N ILE A 236 13.33 7.45 -28.02
CA ILE A 236 13.42 8.89 -28.27
C ILE A 236 12.22 9.49 -29.04
N SER A 237 11.31 10.11 -28.28
CA SER A 237 10.84 11.45 -28.63
C SER A 237 10.66 12.28 -27.37
N THR A 238 11.69 13.08 -27.08
CA THR A 238 11.72 14.18 -26.10
C THR A 238 11.06 15.44 -26.66
N ASP A 239 10.05 15.34 -27.53
CA ASP A 239 9.33 16.53 -28.00
C ASP A 239 8.17 16.87 -27.05
N ARG A 240 8.35 17.99 -26.33
CA ARG A 240 7.39 18.59 -25.40
C ARG A 240 6.04 18.85 -26.07
N LYS A 241 5.99 19.03 -27.40
CA LYS A 241 4.74 19.19 -28.16
C LYS A 241 3.96 17.88 -28.31
N THR A 242 4.63 16.77 -28.58
CA THR A 242 3.99 15.45 -28.79
C THR A 242 3.41 14.92 -27.48
N VAL A 243 4.11 15.09 -26.36
CA VAL A 243 3.60 14.71 -25.03
C VAL A 243 2.39 15.57 -24.65
N LYS A 244 2.43 16.88 -24.91
CA LYS A 244 1.33 17.81 -24.63
C LYS A 244 0.09 17.54 -25.49
N ALA A 245 0.27 17.15 -26.75
CA ALA A 245 -0.81 16.75 -27.65
C ALA A 245 -1.49 15.45 -27.20
N LYS A 246 -0.70 14.41 -26.87
CA LYS A 246 -1.21 13.13 -26.36
C LYS A 246 -1.90 13.28 -24.99
N LEU A 247 -1.42 14.18 -24.13
CA LEU A 247 -2.10 14.55 -22.88
C LEU A 247 -3.43 15.25 -23.14
N SER A 248 -3.49 16.17 -24.11
CA SER A 248 -4.71 16.88 -24.47
C SER A 248 -5.77 15.92 -25.01
N GLU A 249 -5.37 14.88 -25.73
CA GLU A 249 -6.24 13.85 -26.30
C GLU A 249 -6.81 12.93 -25.20
N ALA A 250 -5.96 12.41 -24.31
CA ALA A 250 -6.39 11.62 -23.15
C ALA A 250 -7.28 12.42 -22.18
N LEU A 251 -7.01 13.72 -21.99
CA LEU A 251 -7.87 14.62 -21.21
C LEU A 251 -9.20 14.95 -21.92
N CYS A 252 -9.23 14.95 -23.26
CA CYS A 252 -10.44 15.14 -24.04
C CYS A 252 -11.39 13.94 -23.91
N GLU A 253 -10.84 12.72 -23.92
CA GLU A 253 -11.59 11.48 -23.66
C GLU A 253 -12.17 11.45 -22.24
N VAL A 254 -11.42 11.91 -21.23
CA VAL A 254 -11.92 12.08 -19.86
C VAL A 254 -13.02 13.16 -19.80
N GLY A 255 -12.92 14.22 -20.60
CA GLY A 255 -13.95 15.25 -20.76
C GLY A 255 -15.23 14.74 -21.44
N GLU A 256 -15.12 13.84 -22.41
CA GLU A 256 -16.25 13.15 -23.05
C GLU A 256 -16.89 12.14 -22.10
N TYR A 257 -16.09 11.44 -21.30
CA TYR A 257 -16.58 10.58 -20.24
C TYR A 257 -17.36 11.38 -19.18
N ARG A 258 -16.88 12.56 -18.77
CA ARG A 258 -17.60 13.50 -17.87
C ARG A 258 -18.94 13.93 -18.46
N ARG A 259 -19.02 14.18 -19.77
CA ARG A 259 -20.27 14.51 -20.48
C ARG A 259 -21.22 13.31 -20.57
N ASN A 260 -20.71 12.10 -20.80
CA ASN A 260 -21.51 10.88 -20.91
C ASN A 260 -22.03 10.39 -19.54
N CYS A 261 -21.23 10.50 -18.47
CA CYS A 261 -21.69 10.24 -17.10
C CYS A 261 -22.74 11.27 -16.66
N LYS A 262 -22.56 12.56 -16.97
CA LYS A 262 -23.57 13.60 -16.68
C LYS A 262 -24.87 13.35 -17.45
N ARG A 263 -24.80 12.94 -18.72
CA ARG A 263 -25.98 12.55 -19.52
C ARG A 263 -26.70 11.31 -18.98
N ARG A 264 -25.97 10.28 -18.51
CA ARG A 264 -26.57 9.09 -17.88
C ARG A 264 -27.20 9.39 -16.52
N LEU A 265 -26.57 10.24 -15.70
CA LEU A 265 -27.12 10.69 -14.42
C LEU A 265 -28.41 11.51 -14.60
N ILE A 266 -28.44 12.42 -15.58
CA ILE A 266 -29.66 13.20 -15.91
C ILE A 266 -30.76 12.29 -16.49
N LYS A 267 -30.41 11.30 -17.31
CA LYS A 267 -31.37 10.35 -17.90
C LYS A 267 -32.00 9.41 -16.86
N ASN A 268 -31.28 9.09 -15.79
CA ASN A 268 -31.75 8.17 -14.74
C ASN A 268 -32.35 8.89 -13.52
N ASN A 269 -32.26 10.23 -13.42
CA ASN A 269 -32.87 11.04 -12.37
C ASN A 269 -33.31 12.42 -12.94
N PRO A 270 -34.54 12.54 -13.47
CA PRO A 270 -35.02 13.74 -14.14
C PRO A 270 -35.04 15.00 -13.25
N ASP A 271 -35.22 14.84 -11.94
CA ASP A 271 -35.30 15.95 -10.98
C ASP A 271 -33.94 16.61 -10.67
N PHE A 272 -32.83 16.02 -11.11
CA PHE A 272 -31.50 16.57 -10.92
C PHE A 272 -31.21 17.77 -11.84
N GLY A 273 -32.00 17.95 -12.91
CA GLY A 273 -31.80 18.98 -13.93
C GLY A 273 -32.23 20.40 -13.55
N MET A 274 -32.93 20.61 -12.43
CA MET A 274 -33.50 21.92 -12.06
C MET A 274 -32.73 22.71 -11.00
N LYS A 275 -31.57 22.24 -10.50
CA LYS A 275 -30.86 22.90 -9.37
C LYS A 275 -29.40 23.29 -9.58
N THR A 276 -28.86 23.29 -10.81
CA THR A 276 -27.41 23.56 -11.02
C THR A 276 -27.08 24.72 -11.97
N ASP A 277 -27.80 25.84 -11.90
CA ASP A 277 -27.47 27.08 -12.63
C ASP A 277 -26.43 27.98 -11.93
N TRP A 278 -25.57 27.44 -11.05
CA TRP A 278 -24.60 28.26 -10.27
C TRP A 278 -23.12 28.02 -10.55
N ILE A 279 -22.73 27.57 -11.75
CA ILE A 279 -21.31 27.63 -12.16
C ILE A 279 -21.20 28.08 -13.62
N ALA A 280 -21.35 29.39 -13.81
CA ALA A 280 -20.82 30.11 -14.96
C ALA A 280 -20.14 31.41 -14.45
N ALA A 281 -18.99 31.23 -13.79
CA ALA A 281 -17.88 32.19 -13.66
C ALA A 281 -16.68 31.46 -13.05
#